data_AF-A0A2V8H9J8-F1
#
_entry.id   AF-A0A2V8H9J8-F1
#
_cell.length_a   1.000
_cell.length_b   1.000
_cell.length_c   1.000
_cell.angle_alpha   90.00
_cell.angle_beta   90.00
_cell.angle_gamma   90.00
#
_symmetry.space_group_name_H-M   'P 1'
#
loop_
_entity.id
_entity.type
_entity.pdbx_description
1 polymer ?
#
loop_
_entity_poly.entity_id
_entity_poly.type
_entity_poly.pdbx_seq_one_letter_code
_entity_poly.pdbx_strand_id
1 'polypeptide(L)'
;ANFEQLIPNYLDASTWNWTAMSSLFRDYNVTIGNMSYSVHRQIYAAWYQDDWKIGNKLTANMGLRYDLDHGAQGEWVKFLPWLSGKRPTDKNNLAPRLGFAYQVNDKSVIRGGWGLFFTELEDDALHQSYILTQNANITLPNNGRADFGINPFGGPAPTLDQIIARRCDIVGLPFNSPNCFPQSIRNGSEIPVGDHPVSYSHMVSIGMQRELAANTGLDSNFVWTGGRSEERRQNLNSSINPATGANYTATGAGVDVAHLPFPSWGPIAGEIMNGRSNYYGWENTFTKRFSNRWQANATYTLSWFKDDGGIGAITGPYLTALDPNANITTILTPYSGTVAPDMGPLYTRRGEAISATPAAPISAS
;
A
#
# COMPACT_ATOMS: atom_id res chain seq x y z
N ALA A 1 -27.96 -14.17 28.03
CA ALA A 1 -28.74 -12.91 27.98
C ALA A 1 -29.34 -12.78 26.60
N ASN A 2 -30.54 -12.21 26.47
CA ASN A 2 -31.11 -11.93 25.15
C ASN A 2 -30.36 -10.75 24.51
N PHE A 3 -30.26 -10.68 23.19
CA PHE A 3 -29.46 -9.66 22.49
C PHE A 3 -29.84 -8.23 22.90
N GLU A 4 -31.14 -7.96 23.03
CA GLU A 4 -31.71 -6.66 23.46
C GLU A 4 -31.31 -6.26 24.89
N GLN A 5 -30.95 -7.21 25.76
CA GLN A 5 -30.47 -6.92 27.11
C GLN A 5 -28.97 -6.58 27.12
N LEU A 6 -28.21 -7.12 26.16
CA LEU A 6 -26.79 -6.85 26.01
C LEU A 6 -26.57 -5.55 25.23
N ILE A 7 -27.40 -5.30 24.23
CA ILE A 7 -27.33 -4.19 23.28
C ILE A 7 -28.73 -3.55 23.20
N PRO A 8 -29.12 -2.72 24.19
CA PRO A 8 -30.43 -2.08 24.22
C PRO A 8 -30.64 -1.10 23.07
N ASN A 9 -29.57 -0.39 22.67
CA ASN A 9 -29.54 0.48 21.50
C ASN A 9 -28.29 0.19 20.68
N TYR A 10 -28.45 -0.49 19.54
CA TYR A 10 -27.32 -0.85 18.69
C TYR A 10 -26.59 0.35 18.05
N LEU A 11 -27.19 1.55 18.08
CA LEU A 11 -26.58 2.80 17.59
C LEU A 11 -25.84 3.59 18.68
N ASP A 12 -26.01 3.23 19.95
CA ASP A 12 -25.38 3.92 21.07
C ASP A 12 -24.61 2.93 21.95
N ALA A 13 -23.31 2.84 21.70
CA ALA A 13 -22.39 1.98 22.44
C ALA A 13 -22.34 2.27 23.95
N SER A 14 -22.72 3.47 24.38
CA SER A 14 -22.73 3.83 25.81
C SER A 14 -23.83 3.10 26.59
N THR A 15 -24.88 2.62 25.91
CA THR A 15 -25.98 1.88 26.55
C THR A 15 -25.74 0.37 26.62
N TRP A 16 -24.65 -0.14 26.04
CA TRP A 16 -24.41 -1.58 25.96
C TRP A 16 -23.92 -2.13 27.31
N ASN A 17 -24.33 -3.34 27.66
CA ASN A 17 -23.90 -4.00 28.89
C ASN A 17 -22.55 -4.71 28.69
N TRP A 18 -21.49 -3.91 28.61
CA TRP A 18 -20.11 -4.37 28.38
C TRP A 18 -19.65 -5.41 29.41
N THR A 19 -20.06 -5.27 30.69
CA THR A 19 -19.73 -6.24 31.76
C THR A 19 -20.38 -7.60 31.51
N ALA A 20 -21.67 -7.64 31.15
CA ALA A 20 -22.36 -8.89 30.82
C ALA A 20 -21.82 -9.54 29.55
N MET A 21 -21.20 -8.75 28.67
CA MET A 21 -20.50 -9.22 27.47
C MET A 21 -19.02 -9.53 27.70
N SER A 22 -18.47 -9.33 28.91
CA SER A 22 -17.03 -9.52 29.17
C SER A 22 -16.53 -10.90 28.75
N SER A 23 -17.32 -11.96 28.94
CA SER A 23 -16.94 -13.33 28.54
C SER A 23 -17.00 -13.58 27.03
N LEU A 24 -17.63 -12.68 26.26
CA LEU A 24 -17.75 -12.77 24.80
C LEU A 24 -16.54 -12.16 24.08
N PHE A 25 -15.78 -11.27 24.74
CA PHE A 25 -14.60 -10.67 24.14
C PHE A 25 -13.47 -11.69 24.03
N ARG A 26 -12.75 -11.67 22.90
CA ARG A 26 -11.57 -12.51 22.69
C ARG A 26 -10.29 -11.81 23.15
N ASP A 27 -10.16 -10.55 22.77
CA ASP A 27 -9.01 -9.71 23.05
C ASP A 27 -9.41 -8.22 23.05
N TYR A 28 -8.50 -7.40 23.55
CA TYR A 28 -8.54 -5.95 23.57
C TYR A 28 -7.25 -5.43 22.94
N ASN A 29 -7.38 -4.60 21.90
CA ASN A 29 -6.25 -4.02 21.19
C ASN A 29 -6.22 -2.52 21.43
N VAL A 30 -5.05 -1.99 21.80
CA VAL A 30 -4.89 -0.55 22.02
C VAL A 30 -3.46 -0.10 21.72
N THR A 31 -3.35 1.14 21.24
CA THR A 31 -2.09 1.84 21.06
C THR A 31 -1.84 2.73 22.27
N ILE A 32 -0.71 2.50 22.95
CA ILE A 32 -0.26 3.31 24.09
C ILE A 32 0.94 4.14 23.64
N GLY A 33 0.93 5.45 23.91
CA GLY A 33 2.02 6.34 23.55
C GLY A 33 1.54 7.74 23.18
N ASN A 34 2.42 8.52 22.57
CA ASN A 34 2.08 9.85 22.07
C ASN A 34 1.46 9.73 20.68
N MET A 35 0.22 10.19 20.50
CA MET A 35 -0.47 10.18 19.21
C MET A 35 -0.30 11.49 18.42
N SER A 36 0.53 12.41 18.92
CA SER A 36 0.79 13.71 18.32
C SER A 36 2.24 13.82 17.86
N TYR A 37 2.42 13.98 16.56
CA TYR A 37 3.70 14.28 15.93
C TYR A 37 3.50 15.35 14.85
N SER A 38 4.58 16.04 14.52
CA SER A 38 4.65 16.95 13.40
C SER A 38 5.71 16.45 12.45
N VAL A 39 5.34 16.36 11.19
CA VAL A 39 6.23 15.98 10.11
C VAL A 39 6.61 17.22 9.30
N HIS A 40 7.83 17.24 8.78
CA HIS A 40 8.29 18.29 7.87
C HIS A 40 8.78 17.62 6.59
N ARG A 41 8.29 18.09 5.44
CA ARG A 41 8.69 17.62 4.11
C ARG A 41 9.15 18.80 3.28
N GLN A 42 10.12 18.55 2.41
CA GLN A 42 10.64 19.52 1.46
C GLN A 42 10.34 19.03 0.06
N ILE A 43 9.32 19.65 -0.56
CA ILE A 43 8.82 19.27 -1.86
C ILE A 43 9.27 20.33 -2.88
N TYR A 44 10.00 19.89 -3.89
CA TYR A 44 10.47 20.72 -4.99
C TYR A 44 9.95 20.15 -6.31
N ALA A 45 9.50 21.03 -7.19
CA ALA A 45 9.08 20.64 -8.52
C ALA A 45 9.62 21.60 -9.57
N ALA A 46 10.00 21.07 -10.72
CA ALA A 46 10.35 21.82 -11.91
C ALA A 46 9.65 21.20 -13.12
N TRP A 47 9.36 22.02 -14.12
CA TRP A 47 8.60 21.63 -15.28
C TRP A 47 8.95 22.50 -16.49
N TYR A 48 8.81 21.90 -17.66
CA TYR A 48 8.93 22.57 -18.93
C TYR A 48 7.98 21.90 -19.92
N GLN A 49 7.31 22.69 -20.75
CA GLN A 49 6.40 22.18 -21.77
C GLN A 49 6.43 23.09 -22.98
N ASP A 50 6.32 22.48 -24.17
CA ASP A 50 6.24 23.18 -25.44
C ASP A 50 5.26 22.48 -26.41
N ASP A 51 4.72 23.27 -27.34
CA ASP A 51 3.74 22.88 -28.35
C ASP A 51 4.25 23.19 -29.75
N TRP A 52 4.51 22.16 -30.54
CA TRP A 52 5.10 22.28 -31.87
C TRP A 52 4.04 22.04 -32.95
N LYS A 53 3.78 23.08 -33.75
CA LYS A 53 2.97 22.94 -34.96
C LYS A 53 3.84 22.41 -36.10
N ILE A 54 3.65 21.14 -36.44
CA ILE A 54 4.36 20.45 -37.52
C ILE A 54 3.46 20.51 -38.76
N GLY A 55 3.66 21.55 -39.56
CA GLY A 55 2.80 21.86 -40.70
C GLY A 55 1.38 22.28 -40.27
N ASN A 56 0.40 22.06 -41.15
CA ASN A 56 -0.96 22.56 -40.94
C ASN A 56 -1.90 21.55 -40.25
N LYS A 57 -1.46 20.30 -40.06
CA LYS A 57 -2.33 19.20 -39.61
C LYS A 57 -1.86 18.52 -38.33
N LEU A 58 -0.60 18.69 -37.92
CA LEU A 58 -0.05 18.01 -36.75
C LEU A 58 0.39 19.05 -35.72
N THR A 59 -0.06 18.88 -34.49
CA THR A 59 0.53 19.54 -33.31
C THR A 59 1.09 18.45 -32.41
N ALA A 60 2.34 18.58 -31.98
CA ALA A 60 2.97 17.74 -30.98
C ALA A 60 3.11 18.54 -29.68
N ASN A 61 2.78 17.92 -28.55
CA ASN A 61 2.97 18.48 -27.21
C ASN A 61 4.07 17.67 -26.52
N MET A 62 5.06 18.35 -25.95
CA MET A 62 6.16 17.71 -25.24
C MET A 62 6.33 18.40 -23.90
N GLY A 63 6.39 17.60 -22.84
CA GLY A 63 6.55 18.08 -21.49
C GLY A 63 7.55 17.25 -20.70
N LEU A 64 8.21 17.89 -19.76
CA LEU A 64 9.07 17.25 -18.79
C LEU A 64 8.75 17.85 -17.43
N ARG A 65 8.57 17.02 -16.42
CA ARG A 65 8.46 17.44 -15.02
C ARG A 65 9.46 16.66 -14.18
N TYR A 66 10.02 17.30 -13.18
CA TYR A 66 10.84 16.67 -12.17
C TYR A 66 10.24 17.01 -10.81
N ASP A 67 10.04 16.00 -9.97
CA ASP A 67 9.57 16.15 -8.60
C ASP A 67 10.63 15.59 -7.63
N LEU A 68 10.86 16.28 -6.53
CA LEU A 68 11.71 15.81 -5.44
C LEU A 68 10.95 15.99 -4.14
N ASP A 69 10.79 14.90 -3.41
CA ASP A 69 10.09 14.89 -2.14
C ASP A 69 11.01 14.36 -1.05
N HIS A 70 11.69 15.27 -0.38
CA HIS A 70 12.58 14.92 0.71
C HIS A 70 11.80 14.87 2.02
N GLY A 71 11.77 13.69 2.64
CA GLY A 71 11.11 13.48 3.92
C GLY A 71 9.90 12.57 3.87
N ALA A 72 9.31 12.32 2.70
CA ALA A 72 8.07 11.57 2.58
C ALA A 72 8.14 10.14 3.15
N GLN A 73 9.33 9.57 3.32
CA GLN A 73 9.52 8.23 3.87
C GLN A 73 9.99 8.23 5.32
N GLY A 74 10.42 9.38 5.86
CA GLY A 74 11.10 9.44 7.15
C GLY A 74 12.56 9.03 7.08
N GLU A 75 13.28 9.58 6.11
CA GLU A 75 14.68 9.27 5.85
C GLU A 75 15.57 9.37 7.09
N TRP A 76 15.21 10.28 8.00
CA TRP A 76 15.87 10.54 9.28
C TRP A 76 15.26 9.80 10.48
N VAL A 77 14.08 9.19 10.34
CA VAL A 77 13.42 8.48 11.44
C VAL A 77 14.20 7.21 11.77
N LYS A 78 14.53 7.03 13.06
CA LYS A 78 15.34 5.91 13.55
C LYS A 78 14.49 5.00 14.44
N PHE A 79 14.40 3.73 14.05
CA PHE A 79 13.68 2.68 14.76
C PHE A 79 14.40 1.34 14.52
N LEU A 80 15.41 1.05 15.33
CA LEU A 80 16.28 -0.10 15.09
C LEU A 80 15.56 -1.44 15.38
N PRO A 81 15.93 -2.52 14.66
CA PRO A 81 16.93 -2.57 13.58
C PRO A 81 16.40 -2.12 12.20
N TRP A 82 15.11 -1.76 12.10
CA TRP A 82 14.42 -1.59 10.82
C TRP A 82 14.69 -0.27 10.11
N LEU A 83 14.73 0.85 10.85
CA LEU A 83 15.04 2.17 10.30
C LEU A 83 16.35 2.68 10.87
N SER A 84 17.32 2.90 10.00
CA SER A 84 18.65 3.42 10.34
C SER A 84 18.66 4.90 10.73
N GLY A 85 17.67 5.67 10.29
CA GLY A 85 17.65 7.14 10.37
C GLY A 85 18.58 7.82 9.36
N LYS A 86 19.08 7.10 8.35
CA LYS A 86 19.90 7.62 7.25
C LYS A 86 19.52 6.96 5.92
N ARG A 87 18.23 6.88 5.61
CA ARG A 87 17.75 6.28 4.35
C ARG A 87 17.91 7.27 3.18
N PRO A 88 18.12 6.78 1.96
CA PRO A 88 18.19 7.65 0.78
C PRO A 88 16.82 8.24 0.47
N THR A 89 16.81 9.46 -0.06
CA THR A 89 15.62 10.05 -0.69
C THR A 89 15.55 9.61 -2.14
N ASP A 90 14.36 9.30 -2.64
CA ASP A 90 14.16 9.05 -4.06
C ASP A 90 14.29 10.35 -4.86
N LYS A 91 15.24 10.35 -5.79
CA LYS A 91 15.57 11.49 -6.64
C LYS A 91 15.28 11.24 -8.11
N ASN A 92 14.70 10.09 -8.46
CA ASN A 92 14.60 9.62 -9.84
C ASN A 92 13.22 9.91 -10.47
N ASN A 93 12.51 10.95 -9.99
CA ASN A 93 11.13 11.24 -10.41
C ASN A 93 11.06 12.19 -11.62
N LEU A 94 11.69 11.80 -12.72
CA LEU A 94 11.59 12.51 -13.99
C LEU A 94 10.39 12.02 -14.79
N ALA A 95 9.39 12.87 -14.97
CA ALA A 95 8.10 12.62 -15.60
C ALA A 95 8.01 13.22 -17.02
N PRO A 96 8.45 12.50 -18.07
CA PRO A 96 8.23 12.92 -19.45
C PRO A 96 6.76 12.76 -19.85
N ARG A 97 6.31 13.64 -20.75
CA ARG A 97 4.97 13.65 -21.35
C ARG A 97 5.09 13.96 -22.83
N LEU A 98 4.39 13.18 -23.64
CA LEU A 98 4.36 13.31 -25.09
C LEU A 98 2.91 13.20 -25.54
N GLY A 99 2.49 14.12 -26.39
CA GLY A 99 1.14 14.15 -26.94
C GLY A 99 1.14 14.60 -28.39
N PHE A 100 0.05 14.33 -29.09
CA PHE A 100 -0.18 14.84 -30.42
C PHE A 100 -1.67 15.05 -30.70
N ALA A 101 -1.93 15.96 -31.63
CA ALA A 101 -3.22 16.12 -32.29
C ALA A 101 -2.98 16.16 -33.80
N TYR A 102 -3.61 15.23 -34.51
CA TYR A 102 -3.49 15.08 -35.96
C TYR A 102 -4.85 15.25 -36.64
N GLN A 103 -4.99 16.30 -37.43
CA GLN A 103 -6.14 16.55 -38.29
C GLN A 103 -6.08 15.62 -39.51
N VAL A 104 -6.90 14.57 -39.51
CA VAL A 104 -7.01 13.63 -40.63
C VAL A 104 -7.66 14.33 -41.82
N ASN A 105 -8.74 15.08 -41.56
CA ASN A 105 -9.46 15.93 -42.52
C ASN A 105 -10.31 16.96 -41.74
N ASP A 106 -11.10 17.78 -42.44
CA ASP A 106 -11.91 18.85 -41.83
C ASP A 106 -13.00 18.36 -40.87
N LYS A 107 -13.27 17.05 -40.85
CA LYS A 107 -14.29 16.40 -40.01
C LYS A 107 -13.72 15.39 -39.03
N SER A 108 -12.41 15.23 -38.96
CA SER A 108 -11.80 14.14 -38.19
C SER A 108 -10.43 14.51 -37.64
N VAL A 109 -10.24 14.23 -36.36
CA VAL A 109 -8.99 14.45 -35.64
C VAL A 109 -8.69 13.24 -34.77
N ILE A 110 -7.43 12.83 -34.77
CA ILE A 110 -6.90 11.83 -33.84
C ILE A 110 -6.07 12.57 -32.81
N ARG A 111 -6.27 12.26 -31.54
CA ARG A 111 -5.46 12.77 -30.43
C ARG A 111 -4.91 11.59 -29.66
N GLY A 112 -3.69 11.72 -29.18
CA GLY A 112 -3.14 10.72 -28.29
C GLY A 112 -1.95 11.25 -27.53
N GLY A 113 -1.55 10.50 -26.52
CA GLY A 113 -0.39 10.84 -25.72
C GLY A 113 -0.04 9.73 -24.75
N TRP A 114 1.17 9.85 -24.25
CA TRP A 114 1.73 9.03 -23.19
C TRP A 114 2.41 9.96 -22.19
N GLY A 115 2.30 9.67 -20.90
CA GLY A 115 3.08 10.34 -19.88
C GLY A 115 3.40 9.42 -18.72
N LEU A 116 4.51 9.73 -18.06
CA LEU A 116 4.85 9.19 -16.76
C LEU A 116 4.36 10.16 -15.68
N PHE A 117 3.72 9.63 -14.65
CA PHE A 117 3.17 10.41 -13.55
C PHE A 117 3.54 9.76 -12.23
N PHE A 118 4.38 10.43 -11.45
CA PHE A 118 4.64 10.05 -10.08
C PHE A 118 3.47 10.49 -9.21
N THR A 119 3.11 9.67 -8.24
CA THR A 119 2.23 10.11 -7.16
C THR A 119 3.02 11.06 -6.29
N GLU A 120 2.32 11.94 -5.57
CA GLU A 120 2.93 12.42 -4.33
C GLU A 120 3.05 11.19 -3.41
N LEU A 121 4.19 11.00 -2.74
CA LEU A 121 4.23 9.98 -1.69
C LEU A 121 3.26 10.46 -0.61
N GLU A 122 2.23 9.67 -0.35
CA GLU A 122 1.40 9.90 0.81
C GLU A 122 2.31 9.94 2.04
N ASP A 123 1.97 10.77 3.03
CA ASP A 123 2.76 10.88 4.26
C ASP A 123 2.82 9.55 5.04
N ASP A 124 2.18 8.49 4.55
CA ASP A 124 1.94 7.25 5.24
C ASP A 124 3.23 6.58 5.74
N ALA A 125 4.25 6.41 4.91
CA ALA A 125 5.52 5.83 5.34
C ALA A 125 6.20 6.62 6.48
N LEU A 126 6.21 7.95 6.39
CA LEU A 126 6.75 8.84 7.43
C LEU A 126 5.90 8.83 8.71
N HIS A 127 4.59 8.95 8.54
CA HIS A 127 3.55 8.90 9.56
C HIS A 127 3.65 7.63 10.39
N GLN A 128 3.64 6.46 9.74
CA GLN A 128 3.72 5.17 10.41
C GLN A 128 5.09 4.96 11.07
N SER A 129 6.18 5.46 10.46
CA SER A 129 7.51 5.46 11.09
C SER A 129 7.54 6.23 12.41
N TYR A 130 6.88 7.40 12.51
CA TYR A 130 6.80 8.14 13.77
C TYR A 130 5.97 7.43 14.83
N ILE A 131 4.83 6.84 14.46
CA ILE A 131 4.01 6.01 15.35
C ILE A 131 4.87 4.91 15.98
N LEU A 132 5.73 4.25 15.19
CA LEU A 132 6.60 3.17 15.70
C LEU A 132 7.66 3.67 16.70
N THR A 133 8.09 4.93 16.61
CA THR A 133 9.06 5.51 17.55
C THR A 133 8.43 6.02 18.85
N GLN A 134 7.13 6.29 18.88
CA GLN A 134 6.47 6.98 20.00
C GLN A 134 5.33 6.18 20.63
N ASN A 135 5.00 5.02 20.08
CA ASN A 135 3.87 4.21 20.51
C ASN A 135 4.23 2.72 20.61
N ALA A 136 3.40 1.99 21.34
CA ALA A 136 3.38 0.54 21.37
C ALA A 136 1.94 0.04 21.17
N ASN A 137 1.76 -0.84 20.20
CA ASN A 137 0.51 -1.58 20.02
C ASN A 137 0.53 -2.80 20.94
N ILE A 138 -0.47 -2.93 21.79
CA ILE A 138 -0.61 -4.08 22.70
C ILE A 138 -1.96 -4.77 22.48
N THR A 139 -1.91 -6.10 22.54
CA THR A 139 -3.09 -6.96 22.52
C THR A 139 -3.17 -7.65 23.87
N LEU A 140 -4.26 -7.41 24.61
CA LEU A 140 -4.59 -8.11 25.84
C LEU A 140 -5.68 -9.14 25.52
N PRO A 141 -5.40 -10.43 25.56
CA PRO A 141 -6.46 -11.42 25.44
C PRO A 141 -7.31 -11.45 26.71
N ASN A 142 -8.55 -11.86 26.54
CA ASN A 142 -9.47 -11.98 27.64
C ASN A 142 -8.99 -13.05 28.63
N ASN A 143 -8.71 -12.64 29.85
CA ASN A 143 -8.25 -13.50 30.94
C ASN A 143 -9.40 -14.07 31.78
N GLY A 144 -10.65 -13.90 31.34
CA GLY A 144 -11.84 -14.44 31.99
C GLY A 144 -12.37 -13.60 33.17
N ARG A 145 -11.78 -12.43 33.47
CA ARG A 145 -12.36 -11.54 34.48
C ARG A 145 -13.74 -11.05 34.05
N ALA A 146 -14.68 -11.01 35.00
CA ALA A 146 -16.05 -10.55 34.75
C ALA A 146 -16.12 -9.08 34.28
N ASP A 147 -15.09 -8.27 34.55
CA ASP A 147 -15.02 -6.86 34.19
C ASP A 147 -14.15 -6.57 32.95
N PHE A 148 -13.61 -7.59 32.26
CA PHE A 148 -12.68 -7.40 31.15
C PHE A 148 -13.19 -6.44 30.07
N GLY A 149 -14.49 -6.48 29.76
CA GLY A 149 -15.13 -5.62 28.76
C GLY A 149 -15.10 -4.12 29.05
N ILE A 150 -15.01 -3.74 30.32
CA ILE A 150 -14.96 -2.33 30.75
C ILE A 150 -13.61 -1.94 31.35
N ASN A 151 -12.84 -2.92 31.80
CA ASN A 151 -11.57 -2.74 32.48
C ASN A 151 -10.58 -3.80 31.97
N PRO A 152 -10.10 -3.71 30.71
CA PRO A 152 -9.26 -4.75 30.12
C PRO A 152 -7.94 -4.94 30.87
N PHE A 153 -7.38 -3.85 31.43
CA PHE A 153 -6.13 -3.90 32.20
C PHE A 153 -6.29 -4.44 33.62
N GLY A 154 -7.50 -4.45 34.20
CA GLY A 154 -7.69 -4.81 35.61
C GLY A 154 -7.18 -3.73 36.57
N GLY A 155 -7.06 -2.49 36.10
CA GLY A 155 -6.40 -1.37 36.76
C GLY A 155 -6.09 -0.24 35.76
N PRO A 156 -5.27 0.76 36.15
CA PRO A 156 -4.82 1.79 35.23
C PRO A 156 -4.10 1.18 34.01
N ALA A 157 -4.33 1.75 32.83
CA ALA A 157 -3.56 1.39 31.64
C ALA A 157 -2.06 1.66 31.88
N PRO A 158 -1.16 0.78 31.38
CA PRO A 158 0.28 1.00 31.51
C PRO A 158 0.71 2.21 30.68
N THR A 159 1.79 2.87 31.13
CA THR A 159 2.51 3.87 30.35
C THR A 159 3.36 3.20 29.27
N LEU A 160 3.80 3.98 28.27
CA LEU A 160 4.69 3.47 27.22
C LEU A 160 6.00 2.90 27.82
N ASP A 161 6.60 3.58 28.80
CA ASP A 161 7.83 3.12 29.45
C ASP A 161 7.64 1.77 30.17
N GLN A 162 6.48 1.59 30.81
CA GLN A 162 6.13 0.31 31.44
C GLN A 162 5.94 -0.82 30.42
N ILE A 163 5.47 -0.51 29.21
CA ILE A 163 5.38 -1.50 28.12
C ILE A 163 6.78 -1.82 27.59
N ILE A 164 7.61 -0.80 27.33
CA ILE A 164 8.97 -0.95 26.83
C ILE A 164 9.81 -1.80 27.79
N ALA A 165 9.72 -1.54 29.10
CA ALA A 165 10.45 -2.30 30.12
C ALA A 165 10.04 -3.78 30.22
N ARG A 166 8.89 -4.16 29.64
CA ARG A 166 8.34 -5.53 29.66
C ARG A 166 8.33 -6.16 28.27
N ARG A 167 9.06 -5.56 27.31
CA ARG A 167 9.31 -6.18 26.01
C ARG A 167 10.15 -7.44 26.18
N CYS A 168 9.89 -8.40 25.32
CA CYS A 168 10.49 -9.72 25.37
C CYS A 168 10.60 -10.27 23.94
N ASP A 169 11.61 -11.11 23.73
CA ASP A 169 11.90 -11.73 22.44
C ASP A 169 11.17 -13.07 22.25
N ILE A 170 10.17 -13.37 23.09
CA ILE A 170 9.49 -14.68 23.09
C ILE A 170 8.25 -14.60 22.20
N VAL A 171 8.46 -14.90 20.92
CA VAL A 171 7.44 -14.87 19.86
C VAL A 171 6.37 -15.95 20.03
N GLY A 172 6.69 -17.03 20.74
CA GLY A 172 5.80 -18.18 20.95
C GLY A 172 5.00 -18.19 22.24
N LEU A 173 4.98 -17.10 23.00
CA LEU A 173 3.98 -17.00 24.05
C LEU A 173 2.60 -16.81 23.42
N PRO A 174 1.57 -17.49 23.95
CA PRO A 174 0.20 -17.03 23.72
C PRO A 174 0.13 -15.55 24.08
N PHE A 175 -0.72 -14.78 23.40
CA PHE A 175 -0.96 -13.37 23.73
C PHE A 175 -1.31 -13.15 25.22
N ASN A 176 -1.61 -14.23 25.96
CA ASN A 176 -2.04 -14.28 27.36
C ASN A 176 -0.90 -14.11 28.38
N SER A 177 0.36 -13.92 27.98
CA SER A 177 1.44 -13.69 28.95
C SER A 177 1.31 -12.30 29.58
N PRO A 178 0.98 -12.18 30.88
CA PRO A 178 0.71 -10.88 31.48
C PRO A 178 1.91 -9.94 31.48
N ASN A 179 3.13 -10.47 31.36
CA ASN A 179 4.41 -9.78 31.58
C ASN A 179 5.35 -9.75 30.37
N CYS A 180 4.87 -10.12 29.18
CA CYS A 180 5.72 -10.20 28.00
C CYS A 180 4.96 -9.60 26.81
N PHE A 181 5.40 -8.42 26.38
CA PHE A 181 4.91 -7.79 25.17
C PHE A 181 5.85 -8.13 24.01
N PRO A 182 5.51 -9.11 23.16
CA PRO A 182 6.37 -9.51 22.06
C PRO A 182 6.55 -8.35 21.09
N GLN A 183 7.80 -8.09 20.70
CA GLN A 183 8.11 -7.01 19.79
C GLN A 183 7.53 -7.32 18.40
N SER A 184 6.62 -6.50 17.89
CA SER A 184 5.96 -6.74 16.61
C SER A 184 5.57 -5.41 15.96
N ILE A 185 5.47 -5.42 14.64
CA ILE A 185 4.92 -4.34 13.83
C ILE A 185 3.63 -4.89 13.21
N ARG A 186 2.48 -4.51 13.78
CA ARG A 186 1.16 -5.14 13.51
C ARG A 186 0.28 -4.30 12.60
N ASN A 187 -0.80 -4.90 12.10
CA ASN A 187 -1.86 -4.22 11.36
C ASN A 187 -2.31 -2.92 12.05
N GLY A 188 -2.06 -1.78 11.38
CA GLY A 188 -2.21 -0.43 11.91
C GLY A 188 -0.90 0.39 11.94
N SER A 189 0.26 -0.24 11.81
CA SER A 189 1.55 0.42 11.56
C SER A 189 2.46 -0.47 10.71
N GLU A 190 3.31 0.09 9.87
CA GLU A 190 4.20 -0.64 8.98
C GLU A 190 5.52 0.06 8.81
N ILE A 191 6.47 -0.70 8.28
CA ILE A 191 7.85 -0.27 8.18
C ILE A 191 8.26 -0.20 6.71
N PRO A 192 8.61 0.99 6.19
CA PRO A 192 9.15 1.13 4.83
C PRO A 192 10.48 0.39 4.72
N VAL A 193 10.51 -0.65 3.89
CA VAL A 193 11.67 -1.56 3.76
C VAL A 193 12.41 -1.32 2.46
N GLY A 194 13.73 -1.17 2.57
CA GLY A 194 14.61 -1.12 1.40
C GLY A 194 14.51 0.15 0.59
N ASP A 195 14.81 0.00 -0.70
CA ASP A 195 14.55 1.05 -1.68
C ASP A 195 13.05 1.26 -1.77
N HIS A 196 12.63 2.47 -1.43
CA HIS A 196 11.24 2.89 -1.45
C HIS A 196 11.10 3.92 -2.58
N PRO A 197 10.93 3.50 -3.84
CA PRO A 197 10.67 4.42 -4.93
C PRO A 197 9.27 5.03 -4.81
N VAL A 198 9.12 6.26 -5.29
CA VAL A 198 7.80 6.89 -5.43
C VAL A 198 6.93 6.06 -6.39
N SER A 199 5.70 5.74 -5.97
CA SER A 199 4.71 5.10 -6.85
C SER A 199 4.52 5.93 -8.11
N TYR A 200 4.41 5.29 -9.27
CA TYR A 200 4.22 6.01 -10.53
C TYR A 200 3.31 5.25 -11.48
N SER A 201 2.78 5.96 -12.47
CA SER A 201 1.94 5.38 -13.51
C SER A 201 2.36 5.84 -14.89
N HIS A 202 2.32 4.91 -15.83
CA HIS A 202 2.26 5.26 -17.24
C HIS A 202 0.80 5.48 -17.60
N MET A 203 0.47 6.65 -18.13
CA MET A 203 -0.86 6.94 -18.65
C MET A 203 -0.78 7.11 -20.17
N VAL A 204 -1.63 6.38 -20.88
CA VAL A 204 -1.80 6.48 -22.34
C VAL A 204 -3.25 6.85 -22.61
N SER A 205 -3.44 7.77 -23.54
CA SER A 205 -4.73 7.99 -24.18
C SER A 205 -4.53 8.04 -25.70
N ILE A 206 -5.46 7.44 -26.44
CA ILE A 206 -5.53 7.60 -27.88
C ILE A 206 -6.99 7.57 -28.31
N GLY A 207 -7.40 8.48 -29.16
CA GLY A 207 -8.78 8.58 -29.57
C GLY A 207 -9.00 9.36 -30.83
N MET A 208 -10.19 9.17 -31.39
CA MET A 208 -10.64 9.83 -32.60
C MET A 208 -11.93 10.57 -32.33
N GLN A 209 -11.98 11.81 -32.79
CA GLN A 209 -13.18 12.60 -32.85
C GLN A 209 -13.58 12.77 -34.32
N ARG A 210 -14.85 12.53 -34.62
CA ARG A 210 -15.40 12.64 -35.98
C ARG A 210 -16.77 13.31 -35.99
N GLU A 211 -16.93 14.29 -36.88
CA GLU A 211 -18.25 14.75 -37.30
C GLU A 211 -18.87 13.69 -38.24
N LEU A 212 -20.00 13.11 -37.82
CA LEU A 212 -20.73 12.09 -38.60
C LEU A 212 -21.72 12.73 -39.57
N ALA A 213 -22.36 13.82 -39.14
CA ALA A 213 -23.31 14.63 -39.91
C ALA A 213 -23.37 16.04 -39.32
N ALA A 214 -24.08 16.96 -39.99
CA ALA A 214 -24.33 18.28 -39.44
C ALA A 214 -24.89 18.17 -38.01
N ASN A 215 -24.20 18.81 -37.06
CA ASN A 215 -24.57 18.87 -35.65
C ASN A 215 -24.46 17.53 -34.91
N THR A 216 -23.79 16.52 -35.49
CA THR A 216 -23.63 15.17 -34.93
C THR A 216 -22.16 14.75 -34.91
N GLY A 217 -21.64 14.42 -33.73
CA GLY A 217 -20.27 13.96 -33.53
C GLY A 217 -20.18 12.66 -32.75
N LEU A 218 -19.08 11.94 -32.98
CA LEU A 218 -18.66 10.78 -32.20
C LEU A 218 -17.21 10.98 -31.74
N ASP A 219 -16.98 10.74 -30.47
CA ASP A 219 -15.68 10.65 -29.82
C ASP A 219 -15.49 9.21 -29.34
N SER A 220 -14.37 8.58 -29.67
CA SER A 220 -14.01 7.23 -29.23
C SER A 220 -12.56 7.22 -28.78
N ASN A 221 -12.33 6.93 -27.51
CA ASN A 221 -11.04 7.01 -26.85
C ASN A 221 -10.72 5.68 -26.16
N PHE A 222 -9.47 5.27 -26.25
CA PHE A 222 -8.89 4.22 -25.45
C PHE A 222 -7.92 4.84 -24.45
N VAL A 223 -8.04 4.46 -23.19
CA VAL A 223 -7.16 4.88 -22.10
C VAL A 223 -6.54 3.66 -21.43
N TRP A 224 -5.28 3.79 -21.04
CA TRP A 224 -4.58 2.81 -20.23
C TRP A 224 -3.79 3.51 -19.15
N THR A 225 -3.90 3.01 -17.92
CA THR A 225 -3.10 3.45 -16.78
C THR A 225 -2.40 2.25 -16.19
N GLY A 226 -1.07 2.21 -16.27
CA GLY A 226 -0.24 1.17 -15.69
C GLY A 226 0.51 1.67 -14.47
N GLY A 227 0.00 1.37 -13.27
CA GLY A 227 0.64 1.72 -11.99
C GLY A 227 1.80 0.78 -11.63
N ARG A 228 2.87 1.33 -11.09
CA ARG A 228 4.16 0.67 -10.80
C ARG A 228 4.70 1.19 -9.48
N SER A 229 5.48 0.35 -8.82
CA SER A 229 6.02 0.62 -7.49
C SER A 229 4.92 0.95 -6.49
N GLU A 230 3.73 0.38 -6.67
CA GLU A 230 2.62 0.60 -5.75
C GLU A 230 2.93 -0.06 -4.41
N GLU A 231 2.43 0.56 -3.35
CA GLU A 231 2.63 0.10 -1.99
C GLU A 231 2.05 -1.30 -1.80
N ARG A 232 2.76 -2.13 -1.04
CA ARG A 232 2.28 -3.40 -0.54
C ARG A 232 2.71 -3.65 0.88
N ARG A 233 1.75 -4.13 1.66
CA ARG A 233 1.96 -4.60 3.02
C ARG A 233 2.19 -6.11 3.06
N GLN A 234 3.31 -6.54 3.62
CA GLN A 234 3.66 -7.96 3.77
C GLN A 234 4.17 -8.26 5.18
N ASN A 235 3.91 -9.46 5.70
CA ASN A 235 4.55 -9.90 6.93
C ASN A 235 5.96 -10.41 6.62
N LEU A 236 6.98 -9.60 6.93
CA LEU A 236 8.39 -9.95 6.72
C LEU A 236 8.86 -11.09 7.61
N ASN A 237 8.14 -11.33 8.71
CA ASN A 237 8.42 -12.44 9.61
C ASN A 237 7.53 -13.64 9.30
N SER A 238 7.54 -14.05 8.04
CA SER A 238 6.85 -15.23 7.56
C SER A 238 7.70 -15.92 6.50
N SER A 239 7.69 -17.25 6.53
CA SER A 239 8.37 -18.12 5.58
C SER A 239 7.41 -19.19 5.08
N ILE A 240 7.68 -19.75 3.89
CA ILE A 240 6.84 -20.80 3.29
C ILE A 240 7.44 -22.16 3.61
N ASN A 241 6.59 -23.10 4.01
CA ASN A 241 6.95 -24.50 4.11
C ASN A 241 7.11 -25.08 2.69
N PRO A 242 8.33 -25.49 2.28
CA PRO A 242 8.58 -25.93 0.91
C PRO A 242 7.88 -27.26 0.57
N ALA A 243 7.48 -28.06 1.58
CA ALA A 243 6.79 -29.32 1.37
C ALA A 243 5.30 -29.15 1.09
N THR A 244 4.66 -28.10 1.63
CA THR A 244 3.21 -27.88 1.52
C THR A 244 2.83 -26.66 0.69
N GLY A 245 3.75 -25.73 0.47
CA GLY A 245 3.47 -24.43 -0.16
C GLY A 245 2.69 -23.46 0.73
N ALA A 246 2.40 -23.82 1.99
CA ALA A 246 1.73 -22.95 2.95
C ALA A 246 2.73 -22.20 3.83
N ASN A 247 2.34 -21.05 4.37
CA ASN A 247 3.18 -20.31 5.33
C ASN A 247 3.35 -21.11 6.63
N TYR A 248 4.56 -21.08 7.21
CA TYR A 248 4.76 -21.50 8.59
C TYR A 248 3.94 -20.61 9.54
N THR A 249 3.48 -21.18 10.64
CA THR A 249 2.71 -20.44 11.64
C THR A 249 3.60 -19.37 12.26
N ALA A 250 3.30 -18.09 11.98
CA ALA A 250 4.09 -16.94 12.42
C ALA A 250 3.57 -16.24 13.69
N THR A 251 2.45 -16.72 14.27
CA THR A 251 1.83 -16.11 15.45
C THR A 251 1.09 -17.12 16.33
N GLY A 252 0.93 -16.78 17.61
CA GLY A 252 0.04 -17.47 18.53
C GLY A 252 0.58 -18.81 19.05
N ALA A 253 -0.31 -19.60 19.65
CA ALA A 253 0.02 -20.93 20.15
C ALA A 253 0.36 -21.86 18.96
N GLY A 254 1.58 -22.39 18.95
CA GLY A 254 2.08 -23.23 17.84
C GLY A 254 2.88 -22.48 16.78
N VAL A 255 3.36 -21.27 17.06
CA VAL A 255 4.33 -20.59 16.20
C VAL A 255 5.57 -21.45 15.98
N ASP A 256 6.07 -21.44 14.74
CA ASP A 256 7.26 -22.17 14.35
C ASP A 256 8.49 -21.26 14.35
N VAL A 257 8.99 -20.95 15.55
CA VAL A 257 10.11 -20.00 15.76
C VAL A 257 11.36 -20.40 14.98
N ALA A 258 11.60 -21.71 14.80
CA ALA A 258 12.79 -22.22 14.11
C ALA A 258 12.83 -21.86 12.62
N HIS A 259 11.67 -21.59 12.01
CA HIS A 259 11.55 -21.25 10.60
C HIS A 259 11.26 -19.76 10.37
N LEU A 260 11.19 -18.95 11.43
CA LEU A 260 10.98 -17.51 11.29
C LEU A 260 12.27 -16.77 10.89
N PRO A 261 12.21 -15.85 9.91
CA PRO A 261 13.33 -14.98 9.56
C PRO A 261 13.83 -14.14 10.75
N PHE A 262 12.92 -13.72 11.64
CA PHE A 262 13.22 -12.93 12.82
C PHE A 262 12.68 -13.61 14.09
N PRO A 263 13.43 -14.56 14.68
CA PRO A 263 12.97 -15.38 15.80
C PRO A 263 12.66 -14.62 17.10
N SER A 264 13.13 -13.37 17.23
CA SER A 264 12.87 -12.49 18.38
C SER A 264 11.68 -11.53 18.18
N TRP A 265 11.08 -11.51 16.98
CA TRP A 265 9.98 -10.62 16.64
C TRP A 265 8.68 -11.39 16.37
N GLY A 266 7.53 -10.81 16.69
CA GLY A 266 6.24 -11.25 16.14
C GLY A 266 6.09 -10.85 14.67
N PRO A 267 4.86 -10.71 14.16
CA PRO A 267 4.62 -10.20 12.83
C PRO A 267 5.29 -8.85 12.62
N ILE A 268 5.83 -8.67 11.42
CA ILE A 268 6.48 -7.43 11.00
C ILE A 268 5.80 -7.02 9.70
N ALA A 269 4.84 -6.11 9.78
CA ALA A 269 4.24 -5.49 8.60
C ALA A 269 5.28 -4.57 7.93
N GLY A 270 5.82 -5.02 6.81
CA GLY A 270 6.70 -4.26 5.94
C GLY A 270 5.92 -3.68 4.77
N GLU A 271 6.24 -2.43 4.47
CA GLU A 271 5.78 -1.70 3.30
C GLU A 271 6.84 -1.81 2.21
N ILE A 272 6.43 -2.34 1.06
CA ILE A 272 7.29 -2.66 -0.07
C ILE A 272 6.68 -2.06 -1.34
N MET A 273 7.46 -1.27 -2.07
CA MET A 273 7.03 -0.55 -3.27
C MET A 273 7.23 -1.40 -4.54
N ASN A 274 6.47 -2.50 -4.66
CA ASN A 274 6.58 -3.44 -5.78
C ASN A 274 5.26 -3.84 -6.42
N GLY A 275 4.15 -3.26 -5.99
CA GLY A 275 2.81 -3.47 -6.52
C GLY A 275 2.66 -2.94 -7.94
N ARG A 276 1.74 -3.56 -8.69
CA ARG A 276 1.45 -3.20 -10.07
C ARG A 276 -0.03 -3.34 -10.38
N SER A 277 -0.57 -2.33 -11.05
CA SER A 277 -1.91 -2.33 -11.58
C SER A 277 -1.94 -1.95 -13.07
N ASN A 278 -3.01 -2.35 -13.75
CA ASN A 278 -3.32 -1.95 -15.11
C ASN A 278 -4.83 -1.72 -15.24
N TYR A 279 -5.21 -0.47 -15.48
CA TYR A 279 -6.55 -0.08 -15.88
C TYR A 279 -6.61 0.08 -17.39
N TYR A 280 -7.71 -0.36 -17.99
CA TYR A 280 -8.02 -0.16 -19.39
C TYR A 280 -9.45 0.37 -19.50
N GLY A 281 -9.65 1.37 -20.36
CA GLY A 281 -10.96 1.95 -20.63
C GLY A 281 -11.15 2.21 -22.12
N TRP A 282 -12.30 1.82 -22.64
CA TRP A 282 -12.79 2.25 -23.95
C TRP A 282 -14.00 3.16 -23.74
N GLU A 283 -13.81 4.45 -23.99
CA GLU A 283 -14.73 5.53 -23.66
C GLU A 283 -15.28 6.14 -24.94
N ASN A 284 -16.61 6.19 -25.05
CA ASN A 284 -17.29 6.64 -26.25
C ASN A 284 -18.32 7.69 -25.90
N THR A 285 -18.37 8.77 -26.67
CA THR A 285 -19.38 9.82 -26.54
C THR A 285 -19.99 10.13 -27.90
N PHE A 286 -21.30 9.95 -28.02
CA PHE A 286 -22.09 10.43 -29.13
C PHE A 286 -22.78 11.74 -28.73
N THR A 287 -22.65 12.77 -29.57
CA THR A 287 -23.31 14.06 -29.34
C THR A 287 -24.08 14.50 -30.58
N LYS A 288 -25.39 14.69 -30.42
CA LYS A 288 -26.26 15.42 -31.33
C LYS A 288 -26.64 16.75 -30.69
N ARG A 289 -26.08 17.85 -31.21
CA ARG A 289 -26.50 19.21 -30.81
C ARG A 289 -27.92 19.49 -31.30
N PHE A 290 -28.63 20.40 -30.62
CA PHE A 290 -30.00 20.75 -30.96
C PHE A 290 -30.11 21.19 -32.42
N SER A 291 -30.83 20.41 -33.22
CA SER A 291 -31.26 20.76 -34.57
C SER A 291 -32.48 19.93 -34.92
N ASN A 292 -33.36 20.46 -35.77
CA ASN A 292 -34.64 19.80 -36.13
C ASN A 292 -35.47 19.39 -34.90
N ARG A 293 -35.47 20.24 -33.86
CA ARG A 293 -36.25 20.10 -32.60
C ARG A 293 -35.79 18.97 -31.66
N TRP A 294 -34.59 18.42 -31.83
CA TRP A 294 -34.07 17.43 -30.89
C TRP A 294 -32.54 17.52 -30.70
N GLN A 295 -32.12 17.10 -29.52
CA GLN A 295 -30.73 16.92 -29.11
C GLN A 295 -30.60 15.57 -28.39
N ALA A 296 -29.41 14.98 -28.43
CA ALA A 296 -29.11 13.78 -27.67
C ALA A 296 -27.64 13.76 -27.29
N ASN A 297 -27.34 13.16 -26.15
CA ASN A 297 -25.99 12.82 -25.74
C ASN A 297 -26.03 11.41 -25.15
N ALA A 298 -25.09 10.57 -25.55
CA ALA A 298 -24.96 9.22 -25.05
C ALA A 298 -23.48 8.92 -24.82
N THR A 299 -23.17 8.39 -23.64
CA THR A 299 -21.81 8.00 -23.25
C THR A 299 -21.79 6.52 -22.91
N TYR A 300 -20.76 5.81 -23.34
CA TYR A 300 -20.54 4.41 -23.02
C TYR A 300 -19.07 4.16 -22.71
N THR A 301 -18.82 3.58 -21.55
CA THR A 301 -17.48 3.17 -21.12
C THR A 301 -17.48 1.68 -20.83
N LEU A 302 -16.57 0.96 -21.49
CA LEU A 302 -16.22 -0.40 -21.12
C LEU A 302 -14.83 -0.37 -20.49
N SER A 303 -14.70 -0.86 -19.27
CA SER A 303 -13.42 -0.86 -18.56
C SER A 303 -13.14 -2.17 -17.85
N TRP A 304 -11.85 -2.41 -17.60
CA TRP A 304 -11.37 -3.51 -16.78
C TRP A 304 -10.11 -3.09 -16.03
N PHE A 305 -10.01 -3.54 -14.79
CA PHE A 305 -8.90 -3.30 -13.90
C PHE A 305 -8.26 -4.63 -13.52
N LYS A 306 -6.93 -4.69 -13.61
CA LYS A 306 -6.13 -5.86 -13.24
C LYS A 306 -5.02 -5.40 -12.33
N ASP A 307 -5.02 -5.90 -11.11
CA ASP A 307 -3.91 -5.74 -10.19
C ASP A 307 -3.24 -7.09 -9.96
N ASP A 308 -2.12 -7.03 -9.25
CA ASP A 308 -1.37 -8.19 -8.83
C ASP A 308 -1.71 -8.62 -7.38
N GLY A 309 -2.92 -8.32 -6.90
CA GLY A 309 -3.50 -8.80 -5.64
C GLY A 309 -3.65 -7.77 -4.51
N GLY A 310 -3.26 -6.50 -4.73
CA GLY A 310 -3.57 -5.35 -3.86
C GLY A 310 -2.98 -5.35 -2.44
N ILE A 311 -3.09 -4.17 -1.79
CA ILE A 311 -2.57 -3.71 -0.48
C ILE A 311 -3.01 -4.57 0.74
N GLY A 312 -3.89 -5.56 0.57
CA GLY A 312 -4.45 -6.35 1.68
C GLY A 312 -3.95 -7.79 1.82
N ALA A 313 -3.22 -8.32 0.84
CA ALA A 313 -2.80 -9.72 0.86
C ALA A 313 -1.44 -9.89 1.55
N ILE A 314 -1.48 -10.11 2.87
CA ILE A 314 -0.34 -10.66 3.66
C ILE A 314 0.12 -12.03 3.10
N THR A 315 -0.62 -12.59 2.13
CA THR A 315 -0.43 -13.90 1.49
C THR A 315 -0.34 -13.81 -0.05
N GLY A 316 0.25 -12.76 -0.61
CA GLY A 316 0.73 -12.82 -2.00
C GLY A 316 1.83 -13.88 -2.15
N PRO A 317 2.11 -14.40 -3.36
CA PRO A 317 3.12 -15.42 -3.60
C PRO A 317 4.52 -14.80 -3.57
N TYR A 318 4.93 -14.26 -2.43
CA TYR A 318 6.22 -13.60 -2.26
C TYR A 318 6.96 -14.28 -1.11
N LEU A 319 8.15 -14.78 -1.41
CA LEU A 319 9.09 -15.26 -0.40
C LEU A 319 9.92 -14.07 0.07
N THR A 320 9.82 -13.72 1.36
CA THR A 320 10.81 -12.85 1.98
C THR A 320 12.00 -13.72 2.37
N ALA A 321 13.16 -13.51 1.76
CA ALA A 321 14.41 -14.16 2.06
C ALA A 321 15.41 -13.14 2.59
N LEU A 322 16.06 -13.45 3.71
CA LEU A 322 17.24 -12.73 4.18
C LEU A 322 18.46 -13.30 3.46
N ASP A 323 19.18 -12.47 2.71
CA ASP A 323 20.54 -12.83 2.29
C ASP A 323 21.47 -12.76 3.53
N PRO A 324 22.51 -13.61 3.63
CA PRO A 324 23.53 -13.57 4.69
C PRO A 324 24.15 -12.19 5.00
N ASN A 325 24.01 -11.19 4.13
CA ASN A 325 24.40 -9.79 4.38
C ASN A 325 23.32 -8.94 5.07
N ALA A 326 22.34 -9.59 5.68
CA ALA A 326 21.16 -9.00 6.31
C ALA A 326 20.18 -8.32 5.33
N ASN A 327 20.45 -8.28 4.02
CA ASN A 327 19.53 -7.67 3.06
C ASN A 327 18.15 -8.38 3.10
N ILE A 328 17.05 -7.65 3.34
CA ILE A 328 15.70 -8.20 3.14
C ILE A 328 15.48 -8.25 1.64
N THR A 329 15.35 -9.45 1.09
CA THR A 329 15.08 -9.72 -0.32
C THR A 329 13.71 -10.34 -0.49
N THR A 330 12.76 -9.61 -1.08
CA THR A 330 11.48 -10.20 -1.45
C THR A 330 11.61 -10.77 -2.86
N ILE A 331 11.44 -12.09 -2.99
CA ILE A 331 11.41 -12.80 -4.26
C ILE A 331 9.95 -13.05 -4.62
N LEU A 332 9.53 -12.59 -5.79
CA LEU A 332 8.32 -13.04 -6.46
C LEU A 332 8.39 -14.56 -6.63
N THR A 333 7.65 -15.31 -5.82
CA THR A 333 7.37 -16.71 -6.12
C THR A 333 6.32 -16.72 -7.23
N PRO A 334 6.58 -17.37 -8.38
CA PRO A 334 5.58 -17.44 -9.44
C PRO A 334 4.30 -18.08 -8.90
N TYR A 335 3.17 -17.39 -9.04
CA TYR A 335 1.86 -18.00 -8.78
C TYR A 335 1.65 -19.16 -9.76
N SER A 336 1.43 -20.37 -9.24
CA SER A 336 1.28 -21.59 -10.07
C SER A 336 -0.15 -21.84 -10.55
N GLY A 337 -1.11 -20.96 -10.22
CA GLY A 337 -2.49 -21.06 -10.70
C GLY A 337 -2.69 -20.39 -12.06
N THR A 338 -3.88 -20.54 -12.63
CA THR A 338 -4.23 -19.94 -13.93
C THR A 338 -4.22 -18.41 -13.82
N VAL A 339 -3.22 -17.78 -14.42
CA VAL A 339 -3.15 -16.32 -14.59
C VAL A 339 -3.89 -15.91 -15.86
N ALA A 340 -4.44 -14.70 -15.88
CA ALA A 340 -5.00 -14.15 -17.11
C ALA A 340 -3.93 -14.15 -18.23
N PRO A 341 -4.25 -14.53 -19.48
CA PRO A 341 -3.26 -14.72 -20.55
C PRO A 341 -2.36 -13.50 -20.83
N ASP A 342 -2.85 -12.29 -20.54
CA ASP A 342 -2.14 -11.01 -20.70
C ASP A 342 -1.32 -10.59 -19.48
N MET A 343 -1.44 -11.30 -18.35
CA MET A 343 -0.59 -11.16 -17.16
C MET A 343 0.59 -12.13 -17.19
N GLY A 344 0.71 -12.97 -18.22
CA GLY A 344 1.77 -13.97 -18.39
C GLY A 344 3.19 -13.42 -18.14
N PRO A 345 3.61 -12.28 -18.74
CA PRO A 345 4.93 -11.68 -18.49
C PRO A 345 5.13 -11.10 -17.08
N LEU A 346 4.04 -10.75 -16.37
CA LEU A 346 4.06 -10.15 -15.02
C LEU A 346 4.27 -11.21 -13.92
N TYR A 347 3.76 -12.43 -14.13
CA TYR A 347 3.94 -13.57 -13.21
C TYR A 347 5.06 -14.54 -13.63
N THR A 348 5.67 -14.36 -14.81
CA THR A 348 6.80 -15.20 -15.29
C THR A 348 8.19 -14.60 -15.06
N ARG A 349 8.31 -13.39 -14.48
CA ARG A 349 9.62 -12.86 -14.06
C ARG A 349 10.17 -13.66 -12.88
N ARG A 350 10.99 -14.67 -13.20
CA ARG A 350 11.90 -15.32 -12.24
C ARG A 350 12.93 -14.31 -11.74
N GLY A 351 13.03 -14.14 -10.42
CA GLY A 351 14.29 -13.79 -9.78
C GLY A 351 14.70 -12.32 -9.72
N GLU A 352 13.78 -11.35 -9.79
CA GLU A 352 14.11 -9.99 -9.34
C GLU A 352 14.12 -9.97 -7.80
N ALA A 353 15.32 -10.10 -7.23
CA ALA A 353 15.59 -9.90 -5.82
C ALA A 353 15.63 -8.39 -5.53
N ILE A 354 14.69 -7.88 -4.74
CA ILE A 354 14.72 -6.48 -4.24
C ILE A 354 15.50 -6.49 -2.93
N SER A 355 16.77 -6.11 -2.93
CA SER A 355 17.62 -6.16 -1.73
C SER A 355 17.56 -4.88 -0.90
N ALA A 356 17.23 -5.00 0.39
CA ALA A 356 17.18 -3.91 1.35
C ALA A 356 18.23 -4.07 2.44
N THR A 357 19.29 -3.25 2.49
CA THR A 357 20.34 -3.35 3.53
C THR A 357 19.87 -2.82 4.88
N PRO A 358 19.76 -3.65 5.93
CA PRO A 358 19.54 -3.16 7.27
C PRO A 358 20.78 -2.44 7.78
N ALA A 359 20.59 -1.61 8.79
CA ALA A 359 21.72 -1.13 9.58
C ALA A 359 22.46 -2.35 10.17
N ALA A 360 23.80 -2.34 10.06
CA ALA A 360 24.66 -3.43 10.52
C ALA A 360 24.27 -3.90 11.93
N PRO A 361 24.23 -5.22 12.19
CA PRO A 361 24.02 -5.72 13.55
C PRO A 361 25.18 -5.24 14.42
N ILE A 362 24.85 -4.63 15.56
CA ILE A 362 25.84 -4.46 16.62
C ILE A 362 26.06 -5.87 17.17
N SER A 363 27.29 -6.38 17.02
CA SER A 363 27.75 -7.56 17.73
C SER A 363 27.50 -7.36 19.23
N ALA A 364 26.67 -8.22 19.82
CA ALA A 364 26.52 -8.26 21.27
C ALA A 364 27.90 -8.58 21.87
N SER A 365 28.46 -7.62 22.61
CA SER A 365 29.53 -7.84 23.58
C SER A 365 28.94 -7.90 24.97
#